data_AF-A0A970AML3-F1
#
_entry.id   AF-A0A970AML3-F1
#
_cell.length_a   1.000
_cell.length_b   1.000
_cell.length_c   1.000
_cell.angle_alpha   90.00
_cell.angle_beta   90.00
_cell.angle_gamma   90.00
#
_symmetry.space_group_name_H-M   'P 1'
#
loop_
_entity.id
_entity.type
_entity.pdbx_description
1 polymer ?
#
loop_
_entity_poly.entity_id
_entity_poly.type
_entity_poly.pdbx_seq_one_letter_code
_entity_poly.pdbx_strand_id
1 'polypeptide(L)'
;MGDPRHILQDFDSMYNSFLGDHALIDAALKAFTDWKPIRNEVLLQLELGNQERAAEITRTQGTPQVQLIESNIQKVVDSAALRAQEFNASAKDSAAYASSLVTGLLILSYIIAAIAVLLITKAKMRSAL
;
A
#
# COMPACT_ATOMS: atom_id res chain seq x y z
N MET A 1 -12.01 20.92 10.83
CA MET A 1 -12.45 19.51 10.98
C MET A 1 -13.40 19.23 9.84
N GLY A 2 -13.08 18.29 8.95
CA GLY A 2 -13.88 18.02 7.75
C GLY A 2 -15.30 17.55 8.07
N ASP A 3 -16.21 17.67 7.11
CA ASP A 3 -17.57 17.11 7.23
C ASP A 3 -17.46 15.59 7.49
N PRO A 4 -18.08 15.04 8.56
CA PRO A 4 -18.02 13.61 8.89
C PRO A 4 -18.40 12.69 7.73
N ARG A 5 -19.25 13.16 6.81
CA ARG A 5 -19.66 12.40 5.62
C ARG A 5 -18.52 12.18 4.63
N HIS A 6 -17.63 13.17 4.51
CA HIS A 6 -16.46 13.06 3.64
C HIS A 6 -15.47 12.04 4.20
N ILE A 7 -15.21 12.07 5.51
CA ILE A 7 -14.30 11.12 6.15
C ILE A 7 -14.80 9.68 6.03
N LEU A 8 -16.13 9.45 6.14
CA LEU A 8 -16.70 8.13 5.93
C LEU A 8 -16.59 7.66 4.47
N GLN A 9 -16.72 8.56 3.49
CA GLN A 9 -16.46 8.24 2.08
C GLN A 9 -14.98 7.95 1.81
N ASP A 10 -14.07 8.65 2.50
CA ASP A 10 -12.63 8.38 2.40
C ASP A 10 -12.33 6.96 2.90
N PHE A 11 -12.93 6.54 4.03
CA PHE A 11 -12.81 5.18 4.54
C PHE A 11 -13.36 4.13 3.56
N ASP A 12 -14.49 4.38 2.89
CA ASP A 12 -15.06 3.47 1.89
C ASP A 12 -14.15 3.33 0.66
N SER A 13 -13.58 4.46 0.21
CA SER A 13 -12.62 4.48 -0.89
C SER A 13 -11.34 3.71 -0.54
N MET A 14 -10.87 3.87 0.70
CA MET A 14 -9.73 3.11 1.23
C MET A 14 -10.06 1.63 1.32
N TYR A 15 -11.23 1.24 1.81
CA TYR A 15 -11.63 -0.15 1.95
C TYR A 15 -11.59 -0.90 0.60
N ASN A 16 -12.03 -0.24 -0.47
CA ASN A 16 -12.05 -0.84 -1.81
C ASN A 16 -10.67 -0.93 -2.48
N SER A 17 -9.72 -0.07 -2.10
CA SER A 17 -8.40 0.03 -2.73
C SER A 17 -7.27 -0.55 -1.88
N PHE A 18 -7.53 -0.88 -0.61
CA PHE A 18 -6.51 -1.36 0.31
C PHE A 18 -6.17 -2.82 0.03
N LEU A 19 -4.93 -3.06 -0.41
CA LEU A 19 -4.40 -4.41 -0.66
C LEU A 19 -3.88 -5.08 0.61
N GLY A 20 -4.25 -4.56 1.79
CA GLY A 20 -3.74 -5.00 3.08
C GLY A 20 -4.75 -5.70 3.96
N ASP A 21 -4.47 -5.77 5.26
CA ASP A 21 -5.40 -6.34 6.23
C ASP A 21 -6.54 -5.35 6.52
N HIS A 22 -7.74 -5.65 6.03
CA HIS A 22 -8.92 -4.80 6.20
C HIS A 22 -9.25 -4.54 7.68
N ALA A 23 -8.80 -5.40 8.61
CA ALA A 23 -8.96 -5.15 10.04
C ALA A 23 -8.30 -3.83 10.49
N LEU A 24 -7.28 -3.34 9.78
CA LEU A 24 -6.67 -2.04 10.06
C LEU A 24 -7.60 -0.88 9.69
N ILE A 25 -8.29 -0.98 8.55
CA ILE A 25 -9.29 0.00 8.12
C ILE A 25 -10.48 -0.03 9.08
N ASP A 26 -10.95 -1.22 9.44
CA ASP A 26 -12.06 -1.41 10.39
C ASP A 26 -11.75 -0.80 11.75
N ALA A 27 -10.52 -1.00 12.27
CA ALA A 27 -10.09 -0.42 13.53
C ALA A 27 -10.02 1.11 13.50
N ALA A 28 -9.55 1.69 12.39
CA ALA A 28 -9.50 3.14 12.20
C ALA A 28 -10.91 3.75 12.06
N LEU A 29 -11.78 3.11 11.27
CA LEU A 29 -13.17 3.51 11.12
C LEU A 29 -13.91 3.44 12.46
N LYS A 30 -13.75 2.34 13.20
CA LYS A 30 -14.36 2.17 14.52
C LYS A 30 -13.92 3.25 15.50
N ALA A 31 -12.62 3.53 15.58
CA ALA A 31 -12.10 4.59 16.44
C ALA A 31 -12.69 5.96 16.09
N PHE A 32 -12.85 6.25 14.79
CA PHE A 32 -13.48 7.48 14.31
C PHE A 32 -14.98 7.55 14.66
N THR A 33 -15.73 6.46 14.47
CA THR A 33 -17.16 6.42 14.80
C THR A 33 -17.40 6.55 16.30
N ASP A 34 -16.55 5.94 17.12
CA ASP A 34 -16.61 5.97 18.59
C ASP A 34 -16.26 7.37 19.15
N TRP A 35 -15.52 8.19 18.40
CA TRP A 35 -15.22 9.58 18.79
C TRP A 35 -16.43 10.51 18.67
N LYS A 36 -17.34 10.25 17.73
CA LYS A 36 -18.53 11.08 17.51
C LYS A 36 -19.40 11.28 18.77
N PRO A 37 -19.80 10.23 19.53
CA PRO A 37 -20.59 10.44 20.75
C PRO A 37 -19.84 11.26 21.81
N ILE A 38 -18.52 11.05 21.97
CA ILE A 38 -17.70 11.82 22.92
C ILE A 38 -17.70 13.31 22.55
N ARG A 39 -17.49 13.61 21.26
CA ARG A 39 -17.55 14.99 20.76
C ARG A 39 -18.92 15.62 20.97
N ASN A 40 -19.99 14.86 20.73
CA ASN A 40 -21.36 15.34 20.94
C ASN A 40 -21.63 15.66 22.42
N GLU A 41 -21.10 14.86 23.34
CA GLU A 41 -21.22 15.12 24.78
C GLU A 41 -20.47 16.40 25.18
N VAL A 42 -19.25 16.60 24.66
CA VAL A 42 -18.49 17.84 24.88
C VAL A 42 -19.28 19.06 24.38
N LEU A 43 -19.86 18.99 23.18
CA LEU A 43 -20.66 20.08 22.62
C LEU A 43 -21.90 20.37 23.47
N LEU A 44 -22.61 19.33 23.91
CA LEU A 44 -23.76 19.48 24.79
C LEU A 44 -23.38 20.20 26.10
N GLN A 45 -22.25 19.82 26.72
CA GLN A 45 -21.80 20.50 27.94
C GLN A 45 -21.42 21.96 27.70
N LEU A 46 -20.85 22.28 26.53
CA LEU A 46 -20.56 23.67 26.15
C LEU A 46 -21.85 24.48 25.92
N GLU A 47 -22.86 23.89 25.27
CA GLU A 47 -24.18 24.51 25.06
C GLU A 47 -24.90 24.79 26.39
N LEU A 48 -24.72 23.92 27.39
CA LEU A 48 -25.24 24.09 28.75
C LEU A 48 -24.41 25.07 29.61
N GLY A 49 -23.30 25.61 29.09
CA GLY A 49 -22.41 26.52 29.81
C GLY A 49 -21.42 25.84 30.76
N ASN A 50 -21.38 24.50 30.80
CA ASN A 50 -20.55 23.70 31.70
C ASN A 50 -19.13 23.51 31.16
N GLN A 51 -18.35 24.60 31.08
CA GLN A 51 -17.01 24.58 30.46
C GLN A 51 -16.03 23.63 31.17
N GLU A 52 -16.03 23.57 32.50
CA GLU A 52 -15.13 22.68 33.25
C GLU A 52 -15.41 21.21 32.93
N ARG A 53 -16.69 20.84 32.85
CA ARG A 53 -17.09 19.47 32.53
C ARG A 53 -16.74 19.11 31.09
N ALA A 54 -16.96 20.02 30.14
CA ALA A 54 -16.54 19.84 28.75
C ALA A 54 -15.02 19.63 28.63
N ALA A 55 -14.22 20.39 29.38
CA ALA A 55 -12.77 20.25 29.42
C ALA A 55 -12.33 18.92 30.05
N GLU A 56 -13.02 18.48 31.11
CA GLU A 56 -12.77 17.18 31.74
C GLU A 56 -13.04 16.01 30.79
N ILE A 57 -14.19 16.00 30.11
CA ILE A 57 -14.54 14.96 29.11
C ILE A 57 -13.52 14.96 27.97
N THR A 58 -13.14 16.16 27.49
CA THR A 58 -12.12 16.27 26.44
C THR A 58 -10.80 15.66 26.90
N ARG A 59 -10.32 15.99 28.10
CA ARG A 59 -9.04 15.47 28.61
C ARG A 59 -9.06 13.97 28.87
N THR A 60 -10.15 13.45 29.44
CA THR A 60 -10.23 12.06 29.92
C THR A 60 -10.71 11.07 28.86
N GLN A 61 -11.53 11.51 27.91
CA GLN A 61 -12.12 10.65 26.88
C GLN A 61 -11.76 11.12 25.47
N GLY A 62 -11.88 12.43 25.20
CA GLY A 62 -11.63 13.00 23.87
C GLY A 62 -10.18 12.81 23.40
N THR A 63 -9.20 13.24 24.21
CA THR A 63 -7.78 13.19 23.87
C THR A 63 -7.30 11.75 23.67
N PRO A 64 -7.57 10.79 24.58
CA PRO A 64 -7.21 9.39 24.33
C PRO A 64 -7.86 8.81 23.07
N GLN A 65 -9.12 9.19 22.79
CA GLN A 65 -9.80 8.71 21.59
C GLN A 65 -9.18 9.25 20.30
N VAL A 66 -8.80 10.54 20.27
CA VAL A 66 -8.10 11.12 19.12
C VAL A 66 -6.74 10.44 18.91
N GLN A 67 -5.99 10.19 19.98
CA GLN A 67 -4.72 9.44 19.91
C GLN A 67 -4.93 8.01 19.36
N LEU A 68 -6.04 7.36 19.72
CA LEU A 68 -6.39 6.04 19.17
C LEU A 68 -6.68 6.11 17.66
N ILE A 69 -7.40 7.13 17.21
CA ILE A 69 -7.65 7.37 15.77
C ILE A 69 -6.31 7.55 15.05
N GLU A 70 -5.46 8.45 15.54
CA GLU A 70 -4.14 8.71 14.94
C GLU A 70 -3.28 7.46 14.88
N SER A 71 -3.23 6.68 15.97
CA SER A 71 -2.49 5.42 16.02
C SER A 71 -2.99 4.40 15.00
N ASN A 72 -4.31 4.25 14.85
CA ASN A 72 -4.87 3.30 13.88
C ASN A 72 -4.65 3.75 12.44
N ILE A 73 -4.77 5.05 12.15
CA ILE A 73 -4.42 5.60 10.83
C ILE A 73 -2.93 5.36 10.53
N GLN A 74 -2.03 5.57 11.50
CA GLN A 74 -0.61 5.34 11.31
C GLN A 74 -0.31 3.88 10.94
N LYS A 75 -0.98 2.91 11.58
CA LYS A 75 -0.83 1.49 11.22
C LYS A 75 -1.24 1.22 9.77
N VAL A 76 -2.30 1.86 9.27
CA VAL A 76 -2.71 1.74 7.86
C VAL A 76 -1.62 2.28 6.94
N VAL A 77 -1.08 3.46 7.26
CA VAL A 77 0.00 4.10 6.50
C VAL A 77 1.26 3.22 6.48
N ASP A 78 1.68 2.71 7.64
CA ASP A 78 2.86 1.84 7.76
C ASP A 78 2.68 0.55 6.94
N SER A 79 1.49 -0.04 6.99
CA SER A 79 1.14 -1.25 6.24
C SER A 79 1.14 -1.03 4.73
N ALA A 80 0.70 0.14 4.28
CA ALA A 80 0.74 0.53 2.86
C ALA A 80 2.20 0.80 2.40
N ALA A 81 2.99 1.48 3.23
CA ALA A 81 4.39 1.78 2.95
C ALA A 81 5.23 0.50 2.82
N LEU A 82 5.04 -0.46 3.74
CA LEU A 82 5.71 -1.76 3.70
C LEU A 82 5.40 -2.50 2.39
N ARG A 83 4.14 -2.57 1.99
CA ARG A 83 3.73 -3.22 0.72
C ARG A 83 4.31 -2.53 -0.51
N ALA A 84 4.36 -1.20 -0.51
CA ALA A 84 4.98 -0.45 -1.60
C ALA A 84 6.48 -0.77 -1.72
N GLN A 85 7.17 -0.93 -0.60
CA GLN A 85 8.57 -1.34 -0.57
C GLN A 85 8.75 -2.77 -1.10
N GLU A 86 7.94 -3.72 -0.65
CA GLU A 86 7.96 -5.12 -1.10
C GLU A 86 7.67 -5.24 -2.60
N PHE A 87 6.66 -4.51 -3.10
CA PHE A 87 6.33 -4.46 -4.51
C PHE A 87 7.49 -3.93 -5.36
N ASN A 88 8.14 -2.84 -4.93
CA ASN A 88 9.28 -2.27 -5.64
C ASN A 88 10.48 -3.24 -5.67
N ALA A 89 10.77 -3.90 -4.54
CA ALA A 89 11.82 -4.91 -4.47
C ALA A 89 11.53 -6.08 -5.43
N SER A 90 10.32 -6.65 -5.37
CA SER A 90 9.90 -7.74 -6.24
C SER A 90 9.91 -7.37 -7.73
N ALA A 91 9.51 -6.14 -8.07
CA ALA A 91 9.55 -5.64 -9.44
C ALA A 91 10.98 -5.52 -9.97
N LYS A 92 11.93 -5.06 -9.15
CA LYS A 92 13.36 -5.00 -9.50
C LYS A 92 13.94 -6.38 -9.74
N ASP A 93 13.66 -7.33 -8.85
CA ASP A 93 14.15 -8.71 -8.97
C ASP A 93 13.56 -9.39 -10.22
N SER A 94 12.27 -9.19 -10.47
CA SER A 94 11.59 -9.71 -11.67
C SER A 94 12.18 -9.10 -12.95
N ALA A 95 12.45 -7.80 -12.97
CA ALA A 95 13.06 -7.13 -14.11
C ALA A 95 14.49 -7.61 -14.36
N ALA A 96 15.29 -7.80 -13.30
CA ALA A 96 16.64 -8.34 -13.41
C ALA A 96 16.62 -9.78 -13.96
N TYR A 97 15.74 -10.63 -13.42
CA TYR A 97 15.54 -12.00 -13.90
C TYR A 97 15.15 -12.02 -15.38
N ALA A 98 14.10 -11.27 -15.76
CA ALA A 98 13.66 -11.18 -17.15
C ALA A 98 14.78 -10.69 -18.10
N SER A 99 15.54 -9.67 -17.68
CA SER A 99 16.66 -9.14 -18.46
C SER A 99 17.76 -10.18 -18.67
N SER A 100 18.12 -10.92 -17.62
CA SER A 100 19.12 -12.00 -17.71
C SER A 100 18.65 -13.14 -18.61
N LEU A 101 17.37 -13.52 -18.52
CA LEU A 101 16.77 -14.56 -19.35
C LEU A 101 16.79 -14.15 -20.84
N VAL A 102 16.33 -12.94 -21.15
CA VAL A 102 16.33 -12.41 -22.52
C VAL A 102 17.76 -12.33 -23.06
N THR A 103 18.71 -11.83 -22.27
CA THR A 103 20.12 -11.74 -22.68
C THR A 103 20.71 -13.12 -22.94
N GLY A 104 20.42 -14.10 -22.08
CA GLY A 104 20.86 -15.49 -22.26
C GLY A 104 20.30 -16.14 -23.52
N LEU A 105 19.00 -15.95 -23.80
CA LEU A 105 18.37 -16.43 -25.02
C LEU A 105 18.97 -15.79 -26.28
N LEU A 106 19.30 -14.50 -26.23
CA LEU A 106 19.97 -13.81 -27.33
C LEU A 106 21.37 -14.40 -27.58
N ILE A 107 22.19 -14.56 -26.54
CA ILE A 107 23.51 -15.18 -26.66
C ILE A 107 23.40 -16.59 -27.28
N LEU A 108 22.47 -17.40 -26.78
CA LEU A 108 22.23 -18.75 -27.32
C LEU A 108 21.83 -18.72 -28.79
N SER A 109 20.97 -17.78 -29.18
CA SER A 109 20.56 -17.61 -30.58
C SER A 109 21.75 -17.28 -31.50
N TYR A 110 22.67 -16.42 -31.05
CA TYR A 110 23.89 -16.09 -31.79
C TYR A 110 24.83 -17.30 -31.94
N ILE A 111 24.98 -18.10 -30.88
CA ILE A 111 25.79 -19.32 -30.92
C ILE A 111 25.22 -20.31 -31.94
N ILE A 112 23.90 -20.53 -31.92
CA ILE A 112 23.22 -21.42 -32.87
C ILE A 112 23.41 -20.92 -34.31
N ALA A 113 23.24 -19.61 -34.55
CA ALA A 113 23.46 -19.01 -35.86
C ALA A 113 24.90 -19.19 -36.35
N ALA A 114 25.89 -18.97 -35.48
CA ALA A 114 27.30 -19.18 -35.81
C ALA A 114 27.61 -20.64 -36.16
N ILE A 115 27.10 -21.59 -35.39
CA ILE A 115 27.24 -23.03 -35.67
C ILE A 115 26.62 -23.37 -37.03
N ALA A 116 25.41 -22.90 -37.30
CA ALA A 116 24.73 -23.14 -38.58
C ALA A 116 25.56 -22.62 -39.77
N VAL A 117 26.11 -21.40 -39.67
CA VAL A 117 26.99 -20.83 -40.70
C VAL A 117 28.23 -21.70 -40.93
N LEU A 118 28.89 -22.15 -39.85
CA LEU A 118 30.07 -23.01 -39.95
C LEU A 118 29.75 -24.36 -40.61
N LEU A 119 28.63 -24.98 -40.25
CA LEU A 119 28.18 -26.25 -40.83
C LEU A 119 27.86 -26.11 -42.32
N ILE A 120 27.13 -25.05 -42.71
CA ILE A 120 26.80 -24.76 -44.11
C ILE A 120 28.08 -24.51 -44.92
N THR A 121 29.02 -23.73 -44.38
CA THR A 121 30.28 -23.41 -45.05
C THR A 121 31.13 -24.66 -45.27
N LYS A 122 31.25 -25.54 -44.25
CA LYS A 122 31.94 -26.82 -44.37
C LYS A 122 31.27 -27.75 -45.39
N ALA A 123 29.94 -27.82 -45.41
CA ALA A 123 29.20 -28.66 -46.34
C ALA A 123 29.42 -28.23 -47.80
N LYS A 124 29.40 -26.91 -48.09
CA LYS A 124 29.70 -26.39 -49.43
C LYS A 124 31.12 -26.73 -49.89
N MET A 125 32.12 -26.60 -49.02
CA MET A 125 33.52 -26.90 -49.35
C MET A 125 33.73 -28.38 -49.70
N ARG A 126 33.07 -29.30 -48.98
CA ARG A 126 33.20 -30.75 -49.19
C ARG A 126 32.52 -31.23 -50.48
N SER A 127 31.53 -30.49 -50.99
CA SER A 127 30.84 -30.80 -52.25
C SER A 127 31.58 -30.30 -53.50
N ALA A 128 32.62 -29.47 -53.35
CA ALA A 128 33.37 -28.87 -54.45
C ALA A 128 34.71 -29.57 -54.75
N LEU A 129 35.07 -30.59 -53.95
CA LEU A 129 36.19 -31.53 -54.13
C LEU A 129 35.66 -32.84 -54.70
#